data_AF-A0A4Q5RBA3-F1
#
_entry.id   AF-A0A4Q5RBA3-F1
#
_cell.length_a   1.000
_cell.length_b   1.000
_cell.length_c   1.000
_cell.angle_alpha   90.00
_cell.angle_beta   90.00
_cell.angle_gamma   90.00
#
_symmetry.space_group_name_H-M   'P 1'
#
loop_
_entity.id
_entity.type
_entity.pdbx_description
1 polymer ?
#
loop_
_entity_poly.entity_id
_entity_poly.type
_entity_poly.pdbx_seq_one_letter_code
_entity_poly.pdbx_strand_id
1 'polypeptide(L)'
;MKTILKLKLNSDPRWADLASKNLEEILVDHAYCEQKAASTGISLIVHYPEKERLVDELTALVAEEWEHFDRVVKELRKRNLPLGRPRRDEYVVQLMAHVRKGGPRERQLMDQLLVSSLIEARSCERFKLLWLHLQDRDPELSQFYYELMASEA
;
A
#
# COMPACT_ATOMS: atom_id res chain seq x y z
N MET A 1 -1.11 4.95 23.03
CA MET A 1 -0.44 3.95 22.18
C MET A 1 0.46 4.71 21.22
N LYS A 2 1.80 4.55 21.29
CA LYS A 2 2.74 5.22 20.36
C LYS A 2 2.48 4.68 18.96
N THR A 3 2.34 5.57 17.98
CA THR A 3 2.19 5.18 16.58
C THR A 3 3.53 4.63 16.09
N ILE A 4 3.51 3.39 15.59
CA ILE A 4 4.72 2.65 15.20
C ILE A 4 5.41 3.33 14.01
N LEU A 5 4.65 4.08 13.20
CA LEU A 5 5.10 4.69 11.95
C LEU A 5 4.92 6.22 11.94
N LYS A 6 5.00 6.87 13.11
CA LYS A 6 4.79 8.33 13.30
C LYS A 6 3.46 8.90 12.78
N LEU A 7 2.50 8.04 12.43
CA LEU A 7 1.13 8.44 12.08
C LEU A 7 0.50 9.22 13.25
N LYS A 8 -0.35 10.21 12.97
CA LYS A 8 -0.94 11.04 14.04
C LYS A 8 -2.03 10.30 14.83
N LEU A 9 -2.74 9.39 14.16
CA LEU A 9 -3.84 8.62 14.73
C LEU A 9 -3.77 7.18 14.23
N ASN A 10 -4.11 6.25 15.13
CA ASN A 10 -4.23 4.84 14.76
C ASN A 10 -5.52 4.60 13.96
N SER A 11 -5.52 3.58 13.11
CA SER A 11 -6.75 3.07 12.49
C SER A 11 -7.72 2.58 13.57
N ASP A 12 -9.01 2.89 13.44
CA ASP A 12 -10.04 2.39 14.35
C ASP A 12 -10.08 0.85 14.27
N PRO A 13 -9.97 0.11 15.38
CA PRO A 13 -10.05 -1.35 15.36
C PRO A 13 -11.32 -1.90 14.69
N ARG A 14 -12.42 -1.15 14.74
CA ARG A 14 -13.67 -1.50 14.04
C ARG A 14 -13.51 -1.57 12.53
N TRP A 15 -12.51 -0.91 11.96
CA TRP A 15 -12.18 -1.05 10.54
C TRP A 15 -11.84 -2.49 10.19
N ALA A 16 -11.08 -3.22 11.01
CA ALA A 16 -10.75 -4.62 10.75
C ALA A 16 -11.98 -5.53 10.84
N ASP A 17 -12.89 -5.25 11.77
CA ASP A 17 -14.16 -5.99 11.89
C ASP A 17 -15.09 -5.76 10.69
N LEU A 18 -15.10 -4.55 10.14
CA LEU A 18 -15.89 -4.23 8.93
C LEU A 18 -15.23 -4.80 7.67
N ALA A 19 -13.92 -4.66 7.57
CA ALA A 19 -13.12 -5.17 6.47
C ALA A 19 -13.30 -6.70 6.39
N SER A 20 -13.15 -7.44 7.50
CA SER A 20 -13.26 -8.90 7.52
C SER A 20 -14.63 -9.44 7.06
N LYS A 21 -15.67 -8.60 7.02
CA LYS A 21 -16.99 -8.98 6.46
C LYS A 21 -17.02 -8.99 4.93
N ASN A 22 -16.06 -8.36 4.26
CA ASN A 22 -15.96 -8.33 2.80
C ASN A 22 -14.50 -8.52 2.33
N LEU A 23 -14.00 -9.76 2.50
CA LEU A 23 -12.62 -10.12 2.16
C LEU A 23 -12.27 -9.88 0.69
N GLU A 24 -13.23 -10.08 -0.23
CA GLU A 24 -13.04 -9.80 -1.65
C GLU A 24 -12.68 -8.35 -1.88
N GLU A 25 -13.44 -7.42 -1.29
CA GLU A 25 -13.19 -5.99 -1.46
C GLU A 25 -11.82 -5.57 -0.91
N ILE A 26 -11.40 -6.12 0.24
CA ILE A 26 -10.05 -5.84 0.78
C ILE A 26 -8.98 -6.33 -0.18
N LEU A 27 -9.03 -7.61 -0.57
CA LEU A 27 -7.98 -8.22 -1.37
C LEU A 27 -7.88 -7.57 -2.75
N VAL A 28 -9.02 -7.21 -3.36
CA VAL A 28 -9.04 -6.44 -4.61
C VAL A 28 -8.43 -5.06 -4.40
N ASP A 29 -8.84 -4.33 -3.36
CA ASP A 29 -8.29 -3.01 -3.06
C ASP A 29 -6.78 -3.05 -2.83
N HIS A 30 -6.33 -4.03 -2.06
CA HIS A 30 -4.92 -4.28 -1.76
C HIS A 30 -4.13 -4.58 -3.02
N ALA A 31 -4.58 -5.51 -3.87
CA ALA A 31 -3.91 -5.78 -5.14
C ALA A 31 -3.72 -4.48 -5.95
N TYR A 32 -4.75 -3.64 -6.01
CA TYR A 32 -4.62 -2.36 -6.68
C TYR A 32 -3.76 -1.34 -5.94
N CYS A 33 -3.55 -1.43 -4.62
CA CYS A 33 -2.58 -0.61 -3.91
C CYS A 33 -1.16 -0.95 -4.36
N GLU A 34 -0.77 -2.23 -4.37
CA GLU A 34 0.59 -2.64 -4.76
C GLU A 34 0.87 -2.28 -6.23
N GLN A 35 -0.11 -2.51 -7.10
CA GLN A 35 -0.03 -2.12 -8.52
C GLN A 35 0.16 -0.60 -8.69
N LYS A 36 -0.48 0.22 -7.85
CA LYS A 36 -0.37 1.68 -7.87
C LYS A 36 0.97 2.14 -7.28
N ALA A 37 1.48 1.46 -6.25
CA ALA A 37 2.80 1.73 -5.67
C ALA A 37 3.89 1.50 -6.73
N ALA A 38 3.87 0.34 -7.40
CA ALA A 38 4.74 0.03 -8.53
C ALA A 38 4.62 1.07 -9.66
N SER A 39 3.39 1.42 -10.07
CA SER A 39 3.16 2.43 -11.11
C SER A 39 3.72 3.82 -10.73
N THR A 40 3.62 4.18 -9.45
CA THR A 40 4.16 5.44 -8.92
C THR A 40 5.68 5.43 -8.97
N GLY A 41 6.32 4.33 -8.56
CA GLY A 41 7.78 4.16 -8.67
C GLY A 41 8.27 4.30 -10.10
N ILE A 42 7.64 3.63 -11.06
CA ILE A 42 7.97 3.74 -12.49
C ILE A 42 7.84 5.19 -12.97
N SER A 43 6.75 5.87 -12.60
CA SER A 43 6.53 7.27 -12.97
C SER A 43 7.64 8.20 -12.44
N LEU A 44 8.04 8.01 -11.18
CA LEU A 44 9.12 8.78 -10.57
C LEU A 44 10.47 8.52 -11.26
N ILE A 45 10.79 7.28 -11.64
CA ILE A 45 11.99 6.95 -12.41
C ILE A 45 12.01 7.70 -13.75
N VAL A 46 10.90 7.66 -14.49
CA VAL A 46 10.78 8.34 -15.80
C VAL A 46 10.87 9.85 -15.65
N HIS A 47 10.32 10.40 -14.56
CA HIS A 47 10.34 11.83 -14.32
C HIS A 47 11.70 12.34 -13.82
N TYR A 48 12.44 11.56 -13.03
CA TYR A 48 13.70 12.00 -12.42
C TYR A 48 14.88 11.07 -12.76
N PRO A 49 15.14 10.81 -14.05
CA PRO A 49 16.17 9.86 -14.47
C PRO A 49 17.58 10.30 -14.08
N GLU A 50 17.80 11.60 -13.85
CA GLU A 50 19.09 12.15 -13.42
C GLU A 50 19.41 11.86 -11.94
N LYS A 51 18.45 11.38 -11.15
CA LYS A 51 18.63 11.09 -9.72
C LYS A 51 18.99 9.60 -9.56
N GLU A 52 20.22 9.21 -9.89
CA GLU A 52 20.67 7.80 -9.91
C GLU A 52 20.26 7.00 -8.68
N ARG A 53 20.52 7.51 -7.47
CA ARG A 53 20.10 6.84 -6.23
C ARG A 53 18.59 6.62 -6.15
N LEU A 54 17.78 7.59 -6.58
CA LEU A 54 16.32 7.42 -6.60
C LEU A 54 15.92 6.32 -7.58
N VAL A 55 16.58 6.27 -8.74
CA VAL A 55 16.32 5.25 -9.77
C VAL A 55 16.64 3.85 -9.23
N ASP A 56 17.79 3.67 -8.58
CA ASP A 56 18.21 2.38 -8.03
C ASP A 56 17.21 1.88 -6.97
N GLU A 57 16.88 2.73 -5.99
CA GLU A 57 15.97 2.40 -4.88
C GLU A 57 14.54 2.10 -5.40
N LEU A 58 14.03 2.93 -6.30
CA LEU A 58 12.69 2.71 -6.86
C LEU A 58 12.63 1.52 -7.80
N THR A 59 13.72 1.15 -8.48
CA THR A 59 13.75 -0.04 -9.33
C THR A 59 13.58 -1.30 -8.49
N ALA A 60 14.26 -1.38 -7.34
CA ALA A 60 14.09 -2.47 -6.40
C ALA A 60 12.66 -2.49 -5.82
N LEU A 61 12.17 -1.34 -5.36
CA LEU A 61 10.82 -1.21 -4.82
C LEU A 61 9.76 -1.66 -5.84
N VAL A 62 9.83 -1.20 -7.09
CA VAL A 62 8.85 -1.56 -8.14
C VAL A 62 8.79 -3.07 -8.36
N ALA A 63 9.93 -3.77 -8.29
CA ALA A 63 9.96 -5.22 -8.43
C ALA A 63 9.30 -5.92 -7.24
N GLU A 64 9.58 -5.47 -6.02
CA GLU A 64 8.97 -5.97 -4.79
C GLU A 64 7.45 -5.76 -4.77
N GLU A 65 6.98 -4.57 -5.10
CA GLU A 65 5.55 -4.24 -5.16
C GLU A 65 4.81 -5.08 -6.22
N TRP A 66 5.48 -5.39 -7.33
CA TRP A 66 4.89 -6.25 -8.34
C TRP A 66 4.82 -7.72 -7.89
N GLU A 67 5.79 -8.16 -7.09
CA GLU A 67 5.72 -9.46 -6.41
C GLU A 67 4.58 -9.49 -5.38
N HIS A 68 4.41 -8.45 -4.58
CA HIS A 68 3.27 -8.31 -3.66
C HIS A 68 1.94 -8.35 -4.39
N PHE A 69 1.80 -7.62 -5.50
CA PHE A 69 0.62 -7.67 -6.36
C PHE A 69 0.29 -9.10 -6.81
N ASP A 70 1.29 -9.82 -7.35
CA ASP A 70 1.09 -11.21 -7.81
C ASP A 70 0.70 -12.14 -6.65
N ARG A 71 1.30 -11.96 -5.46
CA ARG A 71 0.92 -12.70 -4.24
C ARG A 71 -0.55 -12.47 -3.87
N VAL A 72 -1.03 -11.23 -3.87
CA VAL A 72 -2.44 -10.91 -3.57
C VAL A 72 -3.38 -11.49 -4.65
N VAL A 73 -3.01 -11.42 -5.92
CA VAL A 73 -3.79 -12.01 -7.03
C VAL A 73 -3.86 -13.53 -6.92
N LYS A 74 -2.79 -14.20 -6.52
CA LYS A 74 -2.79 -15.64 -6.23
C LYS A 74 -3.74 -15.95 -5.06
N GLU A 75 -3.76 -15.14 -4.02
CA GLU A 75 -4.66 -15.31 -2.88
C GLU A 75 -6.14 -15.12 -3.26
N LEU A 76 -6.45 -14.13 -4.10
CA LEU A 76 -7.78 -13.97 -4.71
C LEU A 76 -8.20 -15.23 -5.48
N ARG A 77 -7.34 -15.73 -6.37
CA ARG A 77 -7.61 -16.93 -7.18
C ARG A 77 -7.81 -18.17 -6.32
N LYS A 78 -6.99 -18.34 -5.27
CA LYS A 78 -7.11 -19.45 -4.31
C LYS A 78 -8.49 -19.50 -3.68
N ARG A 79 -9.09 -18.34 -3.45
CA ARG A 79 -10.40 -18.15 -2.84
C ARG A 79 -11.56 -18.12 -3.85
N ASN A 80 -11.29 -18.36 -5.13
CA ASN A 80 -12.24 -18.20 -6.24
C ASN A 80 -12.85 -16.79 -6.33
N LEU A 81 -12.09 -15.76 -5.97
CA LEU A 81 -12.49 -14.36 -6.03
C LEU A 81 -11.88 -13.69 -7.28
N PRO A 82 -12.65 -12.89 -8.04
CA PRO A 82 -12.12 -12.17 -9.19
C PRO A 82 -11.35 -10.91 -8.77
N LEU A 83 -10.34 -10.51 -9.55
CA LEU A 83 -9.66 -9.22 -9.34
C LEU A 83 -10.57 -8.01 -9.62
N GLY A 84 -11.56 -8.16 -10.51
CA GLY A 84 -12.50 -7.10 -10.82
C GLY A 84 -11.84 -5.83 -11.38
N ARG A 85 -12.49 -4.68 -11.19
CA ARG A 85 -11.96 -3.36 -11.58
C ARG A 85 -11.49 -2.59 -10.36
N PRO A 86 -10.49 -1.72 -10.49
CA PRO A 86 -10.09 -0.86 -9.39
C PRO A 86 -11.23 0.11 -9.05
N ARG A 87 -11.47 0.30 -7.75
CA ARG A 87 -12.28 1.40 -7.25
C ARG A 87 -11.43 2.67 -7.14
N ARG A 88 -12.08 3.83 -7.13
CA ARG A 88 -11.41 5.10 -6.84
C ARG A 88 -11.05 5.15 -5.36
N ASP A 89 -9.78 5.39 -5.07
CA ASP A 89 -9.30 5.57 -3.71
C ASP A 89 -9.37 7.05 -3.31
N GLU A 90 -10.44 7.42 -2.61
CA GLU A 90 -10.64 8.80 -2.12
C GLU A 90 -9.56 9.23 -1.12
N TYR A 91 -8.95 8.30 -0.38
CA TYR A 91 -7.87 8.61 0.57
C TYR A 91 -6.62 9.07 -0.18
N VAL A 92 -6.18 8.30 -1.16
CA VAL A 92 -5.02 8.66 -2.00
C VAL A 92 -5.31 9.94 -2.80
N VAL A 93 -6.50 10.09 -3.36
CA VAL A 93 -6.90 11.31 -4.09
C VAL A 93 -6.78 12.55 -3.20
N GLN A 94 -7.27 12.48 -1.95
CA GLN A 94 -7.20 13.61 -1.02
C GLN A 94 -5.75 13.90 -0.59
N LEU A 95 -4.93 12.87 -0.35
CA LEU A 95 -3.52 13.07 -0.03
C LEU A 95 -2.76 13.73 -1.18
N MET A 96 -3.00 13.27 -2.41
CA MET A 96 -2.36 13.83 -3.60
C MET A 96 -2.75 15.29 -3.86
N ALA A 97 -3.89 15.76 -3.34
CA ALA A 97 -4.27 17.16 -3.41
C ALA A 97 -3.32 18.09 -2.60
N HIS A 98 -2.56 17.54 -1.65
CA HIS A 98 -1.56 18.28 -0.87
C HIS A 98 -0.18 18.35 -1.53
N VAL A 99 0.05 17.58 -2.60
CA VAL A 99 1.28 17.68 -3.38
C VAL A 99 1.30 19.01 -4.11
N ARG A 100 2.36 19.79 -3.92
CA ARG A 100 2.49 21.10 -4.55
C ARG A 100 2.46 20.99 -6.08
N LYS A 101 1.77 21.95 -6.70
CA LYS A 101 1.73 22.10 -8.16
C LYS A 101 2.65 23.26 -8.57
N GLY A 102 3.57 23.01 -9.50
CA GLY A 102 4.54 23.99 -9.97
C GLY A 102 5.68 24.27 -8.97
N GLY A 103 6.56 25.21 -9.32
CA GLY A 103 7.77 25.49 -8.54
C GLY A 103 8.91 24.49 -8.76
N PRO A 104 9.98 24.52 -7.95
CA PRO A 104 11.16 23.68 -8.15
C PRO A 104 10.83 22.19 -8.13
N ARG A 105 11.31 21.45 -9.13
CA ARG A 105 11.03 20.01 -9.32
C ARG A 105 11.37 19.18 -8.07
N GLU A 106 12.45 19.51 -7.38
CA GLU A 106 12.87 18.80 -6.16
C GLU A 106 11.86 18.92 -5.01
N ARG A 107 11.14 20.04 -4.90
CA ARG A 107 10.10 20.19 -3.87
C ARG A 107 8.87 19.35 -4.19
N GLN A 108 8.55 19.21 -5.48
CA GLN A 108 7.44 18.35 -5.93
C GLN A 108 7.79 16.88 -5.68
N LEU A 109 9.01 16.46 -6.02
CA LEU A 109 9.53 15.13 -5.69
C LEU A 109 9.45 14.85 -4.19
N MET A 110 9.91 15.79 -3.36
CA MET A 110 9.85 15.64 -1.90
C MET A 110 8.41 15.43 -1.41
N ASP A 111 7.44 16.21 -1.90
CA ASP A 111 6.02 16.03 -1.51
C ASP A 111 5.47 14.68 -1.96
N GLN A 112 5.81 14.23 -3.17
CA GLN A 112 5.39 12.93 -3.69
C GLN A 112 5.94 11.80 -2.81
N LEU A 113 7.23 11.82 -2.48
CA LEU A 113 7.85 10.81 -1.62
C LEU A 113 7.26 10.83 -0.20
N LEU A 114 6.95 12.01 0.36
CA LEU A 114 6.32 12.12 1.66
C LEU A 114 4.89 11.54 1.65
N VAL A 115 4.11 11.82 0.60
CA VAL A 115 2.76 11.25 0.46
C VAL A 115 2.82 9.73 0.28
N SER A 116 3.71 9.21 -0.57
CA SER A 116 3.94 7.76 -0.72
C SER A 116 4.31 7.12 0.62
N SER A 117 5.26 7.70 1.36
CA SER A 117 5.64 7.18 2.68
C SER A 117 4.48 7.16 3.69
N LEU A 118 3.54 8.09 3.59
CA LEU A 118 2.37 8.14 4.46
C LEU A 118 1.35 7.04 4.11
N ILE A 119 1.20 6.77 2.81
CA ILE A 119 0.34 5.70 2.30
C ILE A 119 0.90 4.35 2.79
N GLU A 120 2.19 4.08 2.57
CA GLU A 120 2.80 2.82 3.02
C GLU A 120 2.75 2.65 4.53
N ALA A 121 3.02 3.72 5.28
CA ALA A 121 2.89 3.69 6.73
C ALA A 121 1.46 3.29 7.17
N ARG A 122 0.44 3.72 6.44
CA ARG A 122 -0.96 3.34 6.73
C ARG A 122 -1.26 1.91 6.28
N SER A 123 -0.72 1.46 5.15
CA SER A 123 -0.85 0.08 4.67
C SER A 123 -0.28 -0.91 5.68
N CYS A 124 0.97 -0.72 6.11
CA CYS A 124 1.63 -1.55 7.13
C CYS A 124 0.84 -1.61 8.46
N GLU A 125 0.33 -0.46 8.92
CA GLU A 125 -0.52 -0.42 10.12
C GLU A 125 -1.81 -1.24 9.94
N ARG A 126 -2.46 -1.16 8.77
CA ARG A 126 -3.68 -1.92 8.47
C ARG A 126 -3.40 -3.40 8.30
N PHE A 127 -2.31 -3.80 7.68
CA PHE A 127 -1.90 -5.21 7.58
C PHE A 127 -1.68 -5.81 8.96
N LYS A 128 -1.07 -5.07 9.89
CA LYS A 128 -0.96 -5.49 11.29
C LYS A 128 -2.34 -5.72 11.94
N LEU A 129 -3.31 -4.84 11.69
CA LEU A 129 -4.67 -5.03 12.20
C LEU A 129 -5.35 -6.26 11.58
N LEU A 130 -5.23 -6.46 10.27
CA LEU A 130 -5.78 -7.63 9.59
C LEU A 130 -5.16 -8.92 10.12
N TRP A 131 -3.82 -8.97 10.25
CA TRP A 131 -3.12 -10.08 10.88
C TRP A 131 -3.72 -10.40 12.25
N LEU A 132 -3.77 -9.43 13.17
CA LEU A 132 -4.25 -9.66 14.54
C LEU A 132 -5.73 -10.08 14.62
N HIS A 133 -6.59 -9.51 13.78
CA HIS A 133 -8.04 -9.78 13.83
C HIS A 133 -8.45 -11.06 13.08
N LEU A 134 -7.63 -11.53 12.13
CA LEU A 134 -7.92 -12.73 11.34
C LEU A 134 -7.39 -14.02 11.97
N GLN A 135 -6.54 -13.96 13.01
CA GLN A 135 -5.85 -15.13 13.59
C GLN A 135 -6.77 -16.32 13.85
N ASP A 136 -7.96 -16.08 14.44
CA ASP A 136 -8.90 -17.16 14.80
C ASP A 136 -9.83 -17.55 13.64
N ARG A 137 -10.10 -16.63 12.70
CA ARG A 137 -11.14 -16.81 11.66
C ARG A 137 -10.57 -17.34 10.35
N ASP A 138 -9.36 -16.89 10.01
CA ASP A 138 -8.64 -17.24 8.79
C ASP A 138 -7.12 -17.19 9.08
N PRO A 139 -6.58 -18.23 9.74
CA PRO A 139 -5.17 -18.27 10.14
C PRO A 139 -4.21 -18.15 8.95
N GLU A 140 -4.62 -18.64 7.79
CA GLU A 140 -3.84 -18.54 6.56
C GLU A 140 -3.76 -17.10 6.07
N LEU A 141 -4.90 -16.41 5.96
CA LEU A 141 -4.89 -15.00 5.55
C LEU A 141 -4.20 -14.11 6.58
N SER A 142 -4.35 -14.44 7.86
CA SER A 142 -3.66 -13.78 8.96
C SER A 142 -2.14 -13.87 8.77
N GLN A 143 -1.61 -15.06 8.49
CA GLN A 143 -0.20 -15.27 8.22
C GLN A 143 0.27 -14.54 6.94
N PHE A 144 -0.54 -14.55 5.89
CA PHE A 144 -0.28 -13.79 4.66
C PHE A 144 -0.09 -12.29 4.94
N TYR A 145 -0.99 -11.66 5.70
CA TYR A 145 -0.86 -10.23 6.06
C TYR A 145 0.30 -9.96 7.03
N TYR A 146 0.69 -10.92 7.87
CA TYR A 146 1.89 -10.79 8.68
C TYR A 146 3.15 -10.74 7.81
N GLU A 147 3.26 -11.63 6.83
CA GLU A 147 4.41 -11.69 5.92
C GLU A 147 4.55 -10.42 5.09
N LEU A 148 3.43 -9.89 4.57
CA LEU A 148 3.44 -8.60 3.87
C LEU A 148 3.80 -7.45 4.81
N MET A 149 3.21 -7.38 6.01
CA MET A 149 3.59 -6.36 6.99
C MET A 149 5.09 -6.39 7.33
N ALA A 150 5.72 -7.57 7.34
CA ALA A 150 7.13 -7.73 7.62
C ALA A 150 8.05 -7.34 6.44
N SER A 151 7.60 -7.45 5.19
CA SER A 151 8.35 -6.92 4.02
C SER A 151 8.22 -5.40 3.90
N GLU A 152 7.08 -4.84 4.28
CA GLU A 152 6.80 -3.38 4.23
C GLU A 152 7.45 -2.55 5.36
N ALA A 153 8.13 -3.18 6.33
CA ALA A 153 8.56 -2.58 7.60
C ALA A 153 10.04 -2.18 7.69
#